data_AF-A0A1G5C8Y3-F1
#
_entry.id   AF-A0A1G5C8Y3-F1
#
_cell.length_a   1.000
_cell.length_b   1.000
_cell.length_c   1.000
_cell.angle_alpha   90.00
_cell.angle_beta   90.00
_cell.angle_gamma   90.00
#
_symmetry.space_group_name_H-M   'P 1'
#
loop_
_entity.id
_entity.type
_entity.pdbx_description
1 polymer ?
#
loop_
_entity_poly.entity_id
_entity_poly.type
_entity_poly.pdbx_seq_one_letter_code
_entity_poly.pdbx_strand_id
1 'polypeptide(L)'
;MTKTKKILSKNKGFTLVELIVVLVILAILAAILVPTLLGYIDKARSEKDFATAQAVRVATQAQIDELYGKGDDKVEKSDINKNDVKKEIFKLVGAVSDNKIDGQELDIKDIKITNNQIDSIIVQIGSKYYKYTSSSNTWEATSSTTL
;
A
#
# COMPACT_ATOMS: atom_id res chain seq x y z
N MET A 1 17.05 45.19 63.34
CA MET A 1 16.35 43.88 63.26
C MET A 1 16.04 43.60 61.80
N THR A 2 16.75 42.65 61.17
CA THR A 2 16.30 42.10 59.89
C THR A 2 16.74 40.64 59.83
N LYS A 3 15.86 39.73 60.27
CA LYS A 3 16.11 38.29 60.20
C LYS A 3 15.93 37.86 58.75
N THR A 4 17.03 37.62 58.04
CA THR A 4 17.02 37.11 56.66
C THR A 4 16.49 35.67 56.65
N LYS A 5 15.32 35.47 56.05
CA LYS A 5 14.63 34.18 55.95
C LYS A 5 15.40 33.29 54.95
N LYS A 6 16.18 32.33 55.46
CA LYS A 6 16.91 31.34 54.66
C LYS A 6 15.90 30.43 53.93
N ILE A 7 15.77 30.58 52.61
CA ILE A 7 14.99 29.67 51.77
C ILE A 7 15.78 28.36 51.68
N LEU A 8 15.37 27.36 52.48
CA LEU A 8 15.87 25.99 52.37
C LEU A 8 15.30 25.39 51.08
N SER A 9 16.09 25.36 50.02
CA SER A 9 15.79 24.63 48.79
C SER A 9 15.68 23.13 49.09
N LYS A 10 14.45 22.63 49.27
CA LYS A 10 14.15 21.20 49.31
C LYS A 10 14.34 20.64 47.90
N ASN A 11 15.55 20.21 47.58
CA ASN A 11 15.83 19.42 46.40
C ASN A 11 15.20 18.03 46.59
N LYS A 12 13.90 17.91 46.29
CA LYS A 12 13.22 16.62 46.14
C LYS A 12 13.66 16.04 44.79
N GLY A 13 14.82 15.37 44.78
CA GLY A 13 15.25 14.58 43.64
C GLY A 13 14.33 13.38 43.45
N PHE A 14 14.06 13.04 42.20
CA PHE A 14 13.40 11.79 41.82
C PHE A 14 14.21 10.61 42.37
N THR A 15 13.54 9.64 42.99
CA THR A 15 14.24 8.43 43.44
C THR A 15 14.50 7.51 42.26
N LEU A 16 15.61 6.78 42.27
CA LEU A 16 15.89 5.75 41.26
C LEU A 16 14.77 4.69 41.22
N VAL A 17 14.16 4.42 42.39
CA VAL A 17 13.05 3.46 42.54
C VAL A 17 11.82 3.91 41.75
N GLU A 18 11.44 5.20 41.83
CA GLU A 18 10.31 5.72 41.05
C GLU A 18 10.56 5.60 39.54
N LEU A 19 11.80 5.78 39.09
CA LEU A 19 12.14 5.68 37.67
C LEU A 19 12.10 4.23 37.17
N ILE A 20 12.60 3.26 37.94
CA ILE A 20 12.57 1.84 37.51
C ILE A 20 11.13 1.31 37.44
N VAL A 21 10.25 1.70 38.36
CA VAL A 21 8.85 1.23 38.36
C VAL A 21 8.12 1.71 37.10
N VAL A 22 8.36 2.97 36.71
CA VAL A 22 7.79 3.54 35.49
C VAL A 22 8.31 2.81 34.25
N LEU A 23 9.63 2.55 34.18
CA LEU A 23 10.20 1.81 33.05
C LEU A 23 9.66 0.39 32.94
N VAL A 24 9.42 -0.30 34.06
CA VAL A 24 8.81 -1.64 34.07
C VAL A 24 7.39 -1.60 33.51
N ILE A 25 6.56 -0.64 33.92
CA ILE A 25 5.20 -0.49 33.39
C ILE A 25 5.22 -0.15 31.90
N LEU A 26 6.08 0.78 31.46
CA LEU A 26 6.24 1.12 30.04
C LEU A 26 6.70 -0.08 29.21
N ALA A 27 7.59 -0.92 29.74
CA ALA A 27 8.04 -2.14 29.07
C ALA A 27 6.88 -3.13 28.86
N ILE A 28 6.05 -3.35 29.89
CA ILE A 28 4.88 -4.24 29.80
C ILE A 28 3.86 -3.71 28.77
N LEU A 29 3.55 -2.42 28.81
CA LEU A 29 2.63 -1.80 27.86
C LEU A 29 3.15 -1.85 26.42
N ALA A 30 4.42 -1.54 26.22
CA ALA A 30 5.06 -1.61 24.91
C ALA A 30 5.05 -3.03 24.34
N ALA A 31 5.27 -4.06 25.18
CA ALA A 31 5.28 -5.46 24.75
C ALA A 31 3.94 -5.91 24.12
N ILE A 32 2.81 -5.39 24.61
CA ILE A 32 1.47 -5.73 24.10
C ILE A 32 1.08 -4.80 22.93
N LEU A 33 1.45 -3.52 23.01
CA LEU A 33 1.06 -2.50 22.03
C LEU A 33 1.80 -2.62 20.70
N VAL A 34 3.10 -2.90 20.72
CA VAL A 34 3.93 -2.99 19.49
C VAL A 34 3.39 -4.01 18.47
N PRO A 35 3.09 -5.28 18.81
CA PRO A 35 2.62 -6.25 17.81
C PRO A 35 1.26 -5.88 17.21
N THR A 36 0.36 -5.31 18.01
CA THR A 36 -0.97 -4.89 17.52
C THR A 36 -0.86 -3.70 16.55
N LEU A 37 0.00 -2.72 16.88
CA LEU A 37 0.26 -1.58 16.00
C LEU A 37 0.90 -2.02 14.68
N LEU A 38 1.86 -2.94 14.70
CA LEU A 38 2.49 -3.47 13.49
C LEU A 38 1.45 -4.18 12.59
N GLY A 39 0.57 -5.00 13.16
CA GLY A 39 -0.51 -5.64 12.39
C GLY A 39 -1.48 -4.64 11.74
N TYR A 40 -1.81 -3.54 12.43
CA TYR A 40 -2.64 -2.49 11.83
C TYR A 40 -1.94 -1.74 10.69
N ILE A 41 -0.63 -1.51 10.81
CA ILE A 41 0.16 -0.89 9.73
C ILE A 41 0.16 -1.81 8.50
N ASP A 42 0.34 -3.11 8.67
CA ASP A 42 0.33 -4.07 7.56
C ASP A 42 -1.04 -4.16 6.88
N LYS A 43 -2.12 -4.13 7.67
CA LYS A 43 -3.49 -4.09 7.16
C LYS A 43 -3.74 -2.80 6.35
N ALA A 44 -3.38 -1.65 6.90
CA ALA A 44 -3.55 -0.36 6.22
C ALA A 44 -2.74 -0.28 4.92
N ARG A 45 -1.52 -0.83 4.90
CA ARG A 45 -0.71 -0.98 3.68
C ARG A 45 -1.42 -1.87 2.67
N SER A 46 -1.91 -3.04 3.08
CA SER A 46 -2.63 -3.94 2.19
C SER A 46 -3.88 -3.30 1.59
N GLU A 47 -4.67 -2.55 2.37
CA GLU A 47 -5.86 -1.84 1.89
C GLU A 47 -5.49 -0.76 0.87
N LYS A 48 -4.40 -0.03 1.11
CA LYS A 48 -3.86 0.95 0.16
C LYS A 48 -3.41 0.29 -1.15
N ASP A 49 -2.75 -0.85 -1.06
CA ASP A 49 -2.28 -1.62 -2.21
C ASP A 49 -3.49 -2.09 -3.05
N PHE A 50 -4.55 -2.59 -2.41
CA PHE A 50 -5.80 -2.96 -3.09
C PHE A 50 -6.46 -1.76 -3.81
N ALA A 51 -6.48 -0.59 -3.18
CA ALA A 51 -7.01 0.63 -3.81
C ALA A 51 -6.18 1.03 -5.04
N THR A 52 -4.86 0.91 -4.95
CA THR A 52 -3.94 1.20 -6.07
C THR A 52 -4.13 0.19 -7.19
N ALA A 53 -4.21 -1.11 -6.89
CA ALA A 53 -4.46 -2.16 -7.87
C ALA A 53 -5.82 -1.97 -8.57
N GLN A 54 -6.84 -1.54 -7.83
CA GLN A 54 -8.13 -1.17 -8.39
C GLN A 54 -8.05 0.02 -9.35
N ALA A 55 -7.27 1.05 -9.01
CA ALA A 55 -7.03 2.18 -9.90
C ALA A 55 -6.30 1.74 -11.18
N VAL A 56 -5.31 0.84 -11.08
CA VAL A 56 -4.65 0.22 -12.25
C VAL A 56 -5.66 -0.51 -13.13
N ARG A 57 -6.56 -1.31 -12.56
CA ARG A 57 -7.60 -2.00 -13.33
C ARG A 57 -8.49 -1.03 -14.09
N VAL A 58 -8.92 0.06 -13.46
CA VAL A 58 -9.78 1.08 -14.09
C VAL A 58 -9.02 1.80 -15.22
N ALA A 59 -7.78 2.21 -14.98
CA ALA A 59 -6.94 2.85 -16.01
C ALA A 59 -6.64 1.88 -17.18
N THR A 60 -6.42 0.60 -16.88
CA THR A 60 -6.23 -0.43 -17.90
C THR A 60 -7.50 -0.65 -18.72
N GLN A 61 -8.67 -0.67 -18.09
CA GLN A 61 -9.94 -0.77 -18.82
C GLN A 61 -10.17 0.43 -19.73
N ALA A 62 -9.85 1.65 -19.28
CA ALA A 62 -9.94 2.83 -20.11
C ALA A 62 -9.04 2.73 -21.37
N GLN A 63 -7.85 2.17 -21.23
CA GLN A 63 -6.95 1.93 -22.37
C GLN A 63 -7.45 0.82 -23.30
N ILE A 64 -8.06 -0.24 -22.76
CA ILE A 64 -8.73 -1.27 -23.56
C ILE A 64 -9.88 -0.65 -24.38
N ASP A 65 -10.67 0.24 -23.77
CA ASP A 65 -11.78 0.92 -24.45
C ASP A 65 -11.28 1.87 -25.55
N GLU A 66 -10.16 2.58 -25.30
CA GLU A 66 -9.53 3.46 -26.28
C GLU A 66 -8.99 2.68 -27.50
N LEU A 67 -8.32 1.55 -27.28
CA LEU A 67 -7.77 0.71 -28.34
C LEU A 67 -8.89 0.14 -29.23
N TYR A 68 -9.96 -0.34 -28.62
CA TYR A 68 -11.13 -0.82 -29.35
C TYR A 68 -11.80 0.30 -30.16
N GLY A 69 -11.89 1.51 -29.60
CA GLY A 69 -12.39 2.68 -30.32
C GLY A 69 -11.55 3.09 -31.54
N LYS A 70 -10.28 2.68 -31.59
CA LYS A 70 -9.36 2.94 -32.73
C LYS A 70 -9.47 1.92 -33.87
N GLY A 71 -10.35 0.92 -33.76
CA GLY A 71 -10.65 -0.04 -34.82
C GLY A 71 -10.05 -1.43 -34.64
N ASP A 72 -9.50 -1.73 -33.46
CA ASP A 72 -9.14 -3.10 -33.11
C ASP A 72 -10.41 -3.87 -32.70
N ASP A 73 -10.84 -4.84 -33.51
CA ASP A 73 -12.05 -5.66 -33.23
C ASP A 73 -11.92 -6.45 -31.91
N LYS A 74 -10.69 -6.70 -31.44
CA LYS A 74 -10.36 -7.38 -30.19
C LYS A 74 -9.06 -6.82 -29.61
N VAL A 75 -9.11 -6.38 -28.36
CA VAL A 75 -7.91 -6.04 -27.59
C VAL A 75 -7.37 -7.28 -26.88
N GLU A 76 -6.08 -7.55 -27.06
CA GLU A 76 -5.40 -8.70 -26.47
C GLU A 76 -4.43 -8.30 -25.36
N LYS A 77 -3.96 -9.28 -24.58
CA LYS A 77 -2.92 -9.09 -23.55
C LYS A 77 -1.65 -8.44 -24.11
N SER A 78 -1.29 -8.75 -25.35
CA SER A 78 -0.12 -8.20 -26.04
C SER A 78 -0.23 -6.68 -26.22
N ASP A 79 -1.43 -6.14 -26.43
CA ASP A 79 -1.64 -4.70 -26.62
C ASP A 79 -1.42 -3.93 -25.33
N ILE A 80 -1.93 -4.45 -24.21
CA ILE A 80 -1.74 -3.87 -22.89
C ILE A 80 -0.29 -3.99 -22.42
N ASN A 81 0.42 -5.02 -22.87
CA ASN A 81 1.83 -5.22 -22.54
C ASN A 81 2.79 -4.35 -23.34
N LYS A 82 2.32 -3.57 -24.32
CA LYS A 82 3.16 -2.57 -25.00
C LYS A 82 3.63 -1.54 -23.98
N ASN A 83 4.93 -1.24 -23.99
CA ASN A 83 5.56 -0.34 -23.03
C ASN A 83 4.90 1.04 -22.98
N ASP A 84 4.47 1.55 -24.13
CA ASP A 84 3.86 2.89 -24.23
C ASP A 84 2.47 2.91 -23.56
N VAL A 85 1.68 1.85 -23.77
CA VAL A 85 0.37 1.67 -23.14
C VAL A 85 0.53 1.49 -21.62
N LYS A 86 1.45 0.62 -21.17
CA LYS A 86 1.73 0.46 -19.73
C LYS A 86 2.12 1.78 -19.07
N LYS A 87 3.01 2.56 -19.70
CA LYS A 87 3.42 3.88 -19.20
C LYS A 87 2.23 4.83 -19.06
N GLU A 88 1.31 4.83 -20.02
CA GLU A 88 0.11 5.65 -19.96
C GLU A 88 -0.82 5.21 -18.82
N ILE A 89 -1.07 3.91 -18.67
CA ILE A 89 -1.82 3.35 -17.54
C ILE A 89 -1.22 3.81 -16.21
N PHE A 90 0.10 3.66 -16.04
CA PHE A 90 0.76 4.02 -14.78
C PHE A 90 0.73 5.53 -14.53
N LYS A 91 0.84 6.34 -15.58
CA LYS A 91 0.66 7.80 -15.49
C LYS A 91 -0.75 8.16 -15.01
N LEU A 92 -1.79 7.49 -15.50
CA LEU A 92 -3.18 7.73 -15.08
C LEU A 92 -3.41 7.40 -13.60
N VAL A 93 -2.66 6.45 -13.04
CA VAL A 93 -2.74 6.07 -11.62
C VAL A 93 -1.83 6.95 -10.74
N GLY A 94 -1.11 7.90 -11.34
CA GLY A 94 -0.23 8.83 -10.62
C GLY A 94 1.17 8.28 -10.34
N ALA A 95 1.61 7.25 -11.07
CA ALA A 95 2.98 6.77 -10.97
C ALA A 95 3.99 7.83 -11.44
N VAL A 96 5.09 7.94 -10.71
CA VAL A 96 6.24 8.76 -11.08
C VAL A 96 7.02 8.04 -12.20
N SER A 97 7.87 8.76 -12.93
CA SER A 97 8.60 8.35 -14.15
C SER A 97 9.28 6.96 -14.17
N ASP A 98 9.37 6.27 -13.03
CA ASP A 98 9.95 4.92 -12.86
C ASP A 98 8.90 3.81 -12.64
N ASN A 99 7.63 4.02 -13.04
CA ASN A 99 6.52 3.11 -12.73
C ASN A 99 6.42 2.81 -11.23
N LYS A 100 6.58 3.85 -10.41
CA LYS A 100 6.52 3.72 -8.94
C LYS A 100 5.41 4.56 -8.36
N ILE A 101 4.71 3.99 -7.41
CA ILE A 101 3.76 4.69 -6.53
C ILE A 101 4.23 4.46 -5.10
N ASP A 102 4.37 5.54 -4.34
CA ASP A 102 4.90 5.50 -2.96
C ASP A 102 6.26 4.80 -2.81
N GLY A 103 7.09 4.88 -3.85
CA GLY A 103 8.41 4.23 -3.89
C GLY A 103 8.38 2.73 -4.19
N GLN A 104 7.19 2.13 -4.38
CA GLN A 104 7.02 0.73 -4.74
C GLN A 104 6.84 0.57 -6.25
N GLU A 105 7.51 -0.43 -6.82
CA GLU A 105 7.36 -0.78 -8.24
C GLU A 105 5.93 -1.23 -8.53
N LEU A 106 5.39 -0.72 -9.62
CA LEU A 106 4.05 -1.03 -10.12
C LEU A 106 4.18 -1.69 -11.49
N ASP A 107 3.57 -2.86 -11.65
CA ASP A 107 3.52 -3.54 -12.94
C ASP A 107 2.22 -4.33 -13.13
N ILE A 108 1.83 -4.56 -14.38
CA ILE A 108 0.77 -5.50 -14.74
C ILE A 108 1.45 -6.78 -15.19
N LYS A 109 1.39 -7.83 -14.36
CA LYS A 109 2.06 -9.12 -14.64
C LYS A 109 1.31 -9.98 -15.62
N ASP A 110 0.01 -10.02 -15.47
CA ASP A 110 -0.84 -10.77 -16.37
C ASP A 110 -2.23 -10.15 -16.46
N ILE A 111 -2.88 -10.34 -17.60
CA ILE A 111 -4.22 -9.86 -17.88
C ILE A 111 -4.91 -10.82 -18.84
N LYS A 112 -6.15 -11.16 -18.52
CA LYS A 112 -7.06 -11.91 -19.38
C LYS A 112 -8.22 -11.00 -19.75
N ILE A 113 -8.41 -10.80 -21.04
CA ILE A 113 -9.45 -9.93 -21.61
C ILE A 113 -10.45 -10.82 -22.33
N THR A 114 -11.73 -10.66 -22.03
CA THR A 114 -12.84 -11.35 -22.71
C THR A 114 -13.85 -10.31 -23.14
N ASN A 115 -14.26 -10.33 -24.42
CA ASN A 115 -15.20 -9.35 -24.97
C ASN A 115 -14.80 -7.90 -24.64
N ASN A 116 -13.51 -7.59 -24.78
CA ASN A 116 -12.98 -6.26 -24.54
C ASN A 116 -13.15 -5.72 -23.10
N GLN A 117 -13.33 -6.63 -22.14
CA GLN A 117 -13.41 -6.34 -20.72
C GLN A 117 -12.41 -7.19 -19.96
N ILE A 118 -11.87 -6.65 -18.88
CA ILE A 118 -10.94 -7.39 -18.01
C ILE A 118 -11.69 -8.53 -17.30
N ASP A 119 -11.38 -9.78 -17.67
CA ASP A 119 -11.86 -10.97 -16.97
C ASP A 119 -11.03 -11.24 -15.71
N SER A 120 -9.71 -11.07 -15.81
CA SER A 120 -8.80 -11.14 -14.67
C SER A 120 -7.54 -10.31 -14.92
N ILE A 121 -6.96 -9.75 -13.86
CA ILE A 121 -5.69 -8.99 -13.93
C ILE A 121 -4.86 -9.27 -12.68
N ILE A 122 -3.54 -9.38 -12.84
CA ILE A 122 -2.56 -9.47 -11.76
C ILE A 122 -1.71 -8.21 -11.77
N VAL A 123 -1.80 -7.43 -10.69
CA VAL A 123 -1.02 -6.20 -10.48
C VAL A 123 0.05 -6.47 -9.44
N GLN A 124 1.30 -6.12 -9.76
CA GLN A 124 2.42 -6.10 -8.83
C GLN A 124 2.47 -4.74 -8.13
N ILE A 125 2.62 -4.75 -6.80
CA ILE A 125 2.94 -3.56 -6.00
C ILE A 125 4.08 -3.95 -5.06
N GLY A 126 5.27 -3.40 -5.32
CA GLY A 126 6.50 -3.81 -4.64
C GLY A 126 6.78 -5.29 -4.88
N SER A 127 6.87 -6.10 -3.82
CA SER A 127 7.10 -7.54 -3.91
C SER A 127 5.82 -8.39 -3.83
N LYS A 128 4.65 -7.75 -3.76
CA LYS A 128 3.35 -8.43 -3.61
C LYS A 128 2.57 -8.40 -4.93
N TYR A 129 1.68 -9.36 -5.10
CA TYR A 129 0.80 -9.45 -6.25
C TYR A 129 -0.66 -9.51 -5.82
N TYR A 130 -1.50 -8.83 -6.58
CA TYR A 130 -2.93 -8.71 -6.33
C TYR A 130 -3.69 -9.13 -7.57
N LYS A 131 -4.52 -10.15 -7.44
CA LYS A 131 -5.35 -10.68 -8.51
C LYS A 131 -6.77 -10.17 -8.36
N TYR A 132 -7.33 -9.66 -9.45
CA TYR A 132 -8.75 -9.44 -9.63
C TYR A 132 -9.36 -10.54 -10.49
N THR A 133 -10.57 -10.98 -10.13
CA THR A 133 -11.37 -11.90 -10.92
C THR A 133 -12.78 -11.33 -11.12
N SER A 134 -13.23 -11.23 -12.37
CA SER A 134 -14.51 -10.61 -12.74
C SER A 134 -15.72 -11.41 -12.26
N SER A 135 -15.65 -12.75 -12.34
CA SER A 135 -16.77 -13.66 -12.02
C SER A 135 -17.20 -13.59 -10.55
N SER A 136 -16.25 -13.36 -9.65
CA SER A 136 -16.50 -13.15 -8.22
C SER A 136 -16.50 -11.67 -7.83
N ASN A 137 -16.03 -10.78 -8.71
CA ASN A 137 -15.78 -9.37 -8.44
C ASN A 137 -14.94 -9.15 -7.16
N THR A 138 -13.90 -9.96 -6.99
CA THR A 138 -13.04 -9.95 -5.79
C THR A 138 -11.59 -9.64 -6.13
N TRP A 139 -10.91 -9.00 -5.16
CA TRP A 139 -9.46 -8.89 -5.11
C TRP A 139 -8.89 -9.84 -4.06
N GLU A 140 -7.79 -10.49 -4.39
CA GLU A 140 -7.05 -11.35 -3.47
C GLU A 140 -5.54 -11.17 -3.65
N ALA A 141 -4.78 -11.33 -2.57
CA ALA A 141 -3.33 -11.44 -2.67
C ALA A 141 -2.98 -12.80 -3.28
N THR A 142 -2.00 -12.83 -4.18
CA THR A 142 -1.56 -14.07 -4.84
C THR A 142 -0.05 -14.16 -4.89
N SER A 143 0.47 -15.39 -4.97
CA SER A 143 1.88 -15.66 -5.27
C SER A 143 2.10 -15.97 -6.76
N SER A 144 1.03 -16.10 -7.54
CA SER A 144 1.12 -16.36 -8.97
C SER A 144 1.37 -15.06 -9.73
N THR A 145 2.24 -15.11 -10.73
CA THR A 145 2.45 -14.01 -11.69
C THR A 145 1.75 -14.25 -13.02
N THR A 146 1.02 -15.36 -13.16
CA THR A 146 0.30 -15.74 -14.37
C THR A 146 -1.14 -16.16 -14.04
N LEU A 147 -2.05 -15.87 -14.97
CA LEU A 147 -3.49 -16.18 -14.85
C LEU A 147 -3.87 -17.56 -15.36
#